data_AF-A0AAD6KV38-F1
#
_entry.id   AF-A0AAD6KV38-F1
#
_cell.length_a   1.000
_cell.length_b   1.000
_cell.length_c   1.000
_cell.angle_alpha   90.00
_cell.angle_beta   90.00
_cell.angle_gamma   90.00
#
_symmetry.space_group_name_H-M   'P 1'
#
loop_
_entity.id
_entity.type
_entity.pdbx_description
1 polymer ?
#
loop_
_entity_poly.entity_id
_entity_poly.type
_entity_poly.pdbx_seq_one_letter_code
_entity_poly.pdbx_strand_id
1 'polypeptide(L)'
;MWHRARLISTRQLCTATRRRINDEGDWFYSSEWWGTGTDGHTVFRSTSDKGNGIVSVLAYPSSRPSEVEWGETEKWLERRYAEEIHKNNFKGEVGGGFSIIGYQWRTLHFNDETRQSAVKVMAAYHRQQSQPSAAGSIFLMQQPHCLAVPYLKSMVSAGLATIASCNNDLVDAIYGKKTIRILCIGHGGGSLPLFLATKIQGAVVDIVEIDPLVISASIRAMGFPSFSVMNSPGQRALSKPNPIDEVLWKGIHERLCLYEADAENFVLNTSNTYDMIFIDAYDGDDIFPSPALGPGLPISQSSQQ
;
A
#
# COMPACT_ATOMS: atom_id res chain seq x y z
N MET A 1 34.10 -53.98 15.80
CA MET A 1 34.43 -52.64 16.35
C MET A 1 33.20 -51.76 16.22
N TRP A 2 32.75 -51.20 17.33
CA TRP A 2 31.51 -50.45 17.46
C TRP A 2 31.68 -49.03 16.89
N HIS A 3 30.83 -48.62 15.95
CA HIS A 3 30.63 -47.21 15.64
C HIS A 3 29.30 -46.75 16.24
N ARG A 4 29.41 -46.02 17.35
CA ARG A 4 28.31 -45.37 18.05
C ARG A 4 27.65 -44.32 17.17
N ALA A 5 26.32 -44.38 17.14
CA ALA A 5 25.44 -43.31 16.68
C ALA A 5 25.79 -41.97 17.37
N ARG A 6 25.96 -40.91 16.57
CA ARG A 6 25.81 -39.54 17.05
C ARG A 6 24.35 -39.14 16.87
N LEU A 7 23.61 -39.17 17.97
CA LEU A 7 22.38 -38.41 18.15
C LEU A 7 22.68 -36.93 17.85
N ILE A 8 22.15 -36.43 16.74
CA ILE A 8 22.10 -34.99 16.47
C ILE A 8 21.00 -34.43 17.38
N SER A 9 21.48 -33.85 18.49
CA SER A 9 20.68 -33.21 19.52
C SER A 9 19.84 -32.08 18.93
N THR A 10 18.53 -32.18 19.15
CA THR A 10 17.56 -31.08 19.32
C THR A 10 17.64 -29.89 18.35
N ARG A 11 16.71 -29.90 17.40
CA ARG A 11 16.13 -28.74 16.70
C ARG A 11 16.18 -27.44 17.54
N GLN A 12 17.12 -26.55 17.22
CA GLN A 12 16.96 -25.12 17.49
C GLN A 12 16.15 -24.51 16.33
N LEU A 13 14.82 -24.65 16.40
CA LEU A 13 13.90 -24.05 15.42
C LEU A 13 13.30 -22.71 15.87
N CYS A 14 13.76 -22.15 16.99
CA CYS A 14 13.37 -20.81 17.44
C CYS A 14 14.53 -20.13 18.15
N THR A 15 15.35 -19.38 17.42
CA THR A 15 16.10 -18.27 18.01
C THR A 15 15.18 -17.06 18.04
N ALA A 16 14.32 -17.02 19.06
CA ALA A 16 13.78 -15.75 19.56
C ALA A 16 14.92 -14.99 20.24
N THR A 17 15.96 -14.64 19.48
CA THR A 17 16.89 -13.57 19.86
C THR A 17 16.02 -12.34 20.08
N ARG A 18 16.26 -11.56 21.13
CA ARG A 18 15.65 -10.24 21.36
C ARG A 18 15.85 -9.37 20.12
N ARG A 19 14.98 -9.51 19.12
CA ARG A 19 15.01 -8.72 17.89
C ARG A 19 14.62 -7.32 18.31
N ARG A 20 15.44 -6.33 17.98
CA ARG A 20 14.92 -4.98 17.83
C ARG A 20 13.85 -5.08 16.74
N ILE A 21 12.59 -4.96 17.15
CA ILE A 21 11.45 -5.02 16.23
C ILE A 21 11.48 -3.70 15.45
N ASN A 22 12.16 -3.73 14.31
CA ASN A 22 12.30 -2.60 13.41
C ASN A 22 11.18 -2.55 12.36
N ASP A 23 10.40 -3.64 12.23
CA ASP A 23 9.23 -3.67 11.35
C ASP A 23 8.05 -3.03 12.09
N GLU A 24 7.69 -1.82 11.69
CA GLU A 24 6.56 -1.08 12.26
C GLU A 24 5.20 -1.74 11.94
N GLY A 25 5.14 -2.62 10.93
CA GLY A 25 3.98 -3.47 10.65
C GLY A 25 4.05 -4.85 11.32
N ASP A 26 4.95 -5.07 12.28
CA ASP A 26 5.01 -6.33 13.03
C ASP A 26 3.80 -6.49 13.95
N TRP A 27 3.30 -7.72 14.10
CA TRP A 27 2.15 -8.03 14.96
C TRP A 27 2.34 -7.60 16.42
N PHE A 28 3.58 -7.40 16.87
CA PHE A 28 3.89 -6.77 18.14
C PHE A 28 3.15 -5.44 18.36
N TYR A 29 3.00 -4.62 17.31
CA TYR A 29 2.31 -3.34 17.36
C TYR A 29 0.81 -3.47 17.09
N SER A 30 0.26 -4.69 16.96
CA SER A 30 -1.14 -4.92 16.58
C SER A 30 -2.16 -4.20 17.45
N SER A 31 -1.88 -3.99 18.73
CA SER A 31 -2.75 -3.20 19.62
C SER A 31 -3.00 -1.77 19.13
N GLU A 32 -2.07 -1.19 18.36
CA GLU A 32 -2.17 0.18 17.86
C GLU A 32 -3.14 0.34 16.68
N TRP A 33 -3.36 -0.69 15.87
CA TRP A 33 -4.32 -0.63 14.75
C TRP A 33 -5.51 -1.56 14.91
N TRP A 34 -5.37 -2.64 15.68
CA TRP A 34 -6.48 -3.52 16.05
C TRP A 34 -7.34 -2.87 17.15
N GLY A 35 -6.75 -1.99 17.96
CA GLY A 35 -7.41 -1.27 19.04
C GLY A 35 -8.03 -2.18 20.11
N THR A 36 -8.63 -1.54 21.10
CA THR A 36 -9.42 -2.16 22.18
C THR A 36 -10.93 -1.95 22.01
N GLY A 37 -11.34 -1.25 20.94
CA GLY A 37 -12.73 -0.90 20.63
C GLY A 37 -13.12 0.56 20.93
N THR A 38 -12.35 1.30 21.74
CA THR A 38 -12.73 2.64 22.23
C THR A 38 -11.87 3.80 21.71
N ASP A 39 -10.69 3.50 21.16
CA ASP A 39 -9.64 4.52 20.99
C ASP A 39 -9.55 5.06 19.55
N GLY A 40 -10.41 4.58 18.65
CA GLY A 40 -10.40 4.94 17.25
C GLY A 40 -11.29 6.15 16.94
N HIS A 41 -10.77 7.13 16.21
CA HIS A 41 -11.56 8.27 15.72
C HIS A 41 -11.96 8.07 14.26
N THR A 42 -13.25 8.21 13.93
CA THR A 42 -13.71 8.13 12.55
C THR A 42 -13.22 9.35 11.76
N VAL A 43 -12.44 9.13 10.70
CA VAL A 43 -11.92 10.18 9.79
C VAL A 43 -12.54 10.12 8.39
N PHE A 44 -13.28 9.05 8.10
CA PHE A 44 -14.10 8.89 6.91
C PHE A 44 -15.27 7.97 7.24
N ARG A 45 -16.48 8.30 6.77
CA ARG A 45 -17.64 7.39 6.80
C ARG A 45 -18.56 7.76 5.66
N SER A 46 -18.95 6.77 4.86
CA SER A 46 -19.91 6.91 3.78
C SER A 46 -20.64 5.60 3.54
N THR A 47 -21.84 5.67 2.96
CA THR A 47 -22.63 4.49 2.62
C THR A 47 -22.38 4.12 1.16
N SER A 48 -22.05 2.87 0.89
CA SER A 48 -21.77 2.32 -0.43
C SER A 48 -23.00 1.73 -1.08
N ASP A 49 -23.18 2.04 -2.37
CA ASP A 49 -24.19 1.45 -3.23
C ASP A 49 -23.68 0.16 -3.93
N LYS A 50 -22.47 -0.30 -3.62
CA LYS A 50 -21.78 -1.46 -4.24
C LYS A 50 -21.76 -2.71 -3.36
N GLY A 51 -22.57 -2.76 -2.30
CA GLY A 51 -22.72 -3.94 -1.44
C GLY A 51 -21.83 -3.98 -0.21
N ASN A 52 -20.85 -3.08 -0.09
CA ASN A 52 -19.97 -2.99 1.10
C ASN A 52 -20.63 -2.32 2.32
N GLY A 53 -21.92 -1.98 2.25
CA GLY A 53 -22.66 -1.34 3.33
C GLY A 53 -22.07 0.02 3.69
N ILE A 54 -21.52 0.15 4.90
CA ILE A 54 -20.87 1.39 5.37
C ILE A 54 -19.36 1.26 5.23
N VAL A 55 -18.76 2.10 4.39
CA VAL A 55 -17.30 2.24 4.30
C VAL A 55 -16.85 3.29 5.31
N SER A 56 -16.05 2.87 6.29
CA SER A 56 -15.49 3.77 7.31
C SER A 56 -13.98 3.62 7.46
N VAL A 57 -13.32 4.72 7.84
CA VAL A 57 -11.90 4.71 8.20
C VAL A 57 -11.75 5.24 9.61
N LEU A 58 -11.17 4.41 10.48
CA LEU A 58 -10.83 4.77 11.85
C LEU A 58 -9.34 5.09 11.97
N ALA A 59 -9.05 6.07 12.81
CA ALA A 59 -7.74 6.61 13.10
C ALA A 59 -7.28 6.20 14.48
N TYR A 60 -6.07 5.66 14.57
CA TYR A 60 -5.43 5.31 15.84
C TYR A 60 -4.02 5.93 15.90
N PRO A 61 -3.52 6.30 17.09
CA PRO A 61 -2.16 6.77 17.23
C PRO A 61 -1.16 5.68 16.85
N SER A 62 -0.03 6.06 16.26
CA SER A 62 1.10 5.16 16.03
C SER A 62 2.26 5.56 16.93
N SER A 63 2.89 4.60 17.60
CA SER A 63 4.05 4.87 18.47
C SER A 63 5.34 5.13 17.70
N ARG A 64 5.37 4.76 16.42
CA ARG A 64 6.54 4.86 15.53
C ARG A 64 6.25 5.66 14.25
N PRO A 65 7.28 6.25 13.63
CA PRO A 65 8.52 6.68 14.29
C PRO A 65 8.19 7.65 15.43
N SER A 66 9.05 7.69 16.44
CA SER A 66 8.89 8.58 17.60
C SER A 66 9.19 10.03 17.20
N GLU A 67 8.68 11.00 17.96
CA GLU A 67 8.84 12.43 17.65
C GLU A 67 10.30 12.87 17.45
N VAL A 68 11.24 12.23 18.16
CA VAL A 68 12.69 12.53 18.02
C VAL A 68 13.26 12.12 16.66
N GLU A 69 12.59 11.18 15.95
CA GLU A 69 12.98 10.69 14.63
C GLU A 69 12.33 11.50 13.49
N TRP A 70 11.33 12.35 13.79
CA TRP A 70 10.59 13.11 12.78
C TRP A 70 11.47 14.09 12.00
N GLY A 71 12.45 14.72 12.67
CA GLY A 71 13.36 15.67 12.05
C GLY A 71 14.19 15.09 10.90
N GLU A 72 14.43 13.77 10.88
CA GLU A 72 15.09 13.11 9.74
C GLU A 72 14.17 13.03 8.52
N THR A 73 12.90 12.71 8.76
CA THR A 73 11.88 12.63 7.71
C THR A 73 11.53 14.02 7.16
N GLU A 74 11.46 15.04 8.01
CA GLU A 74 11.28 16.44 7.58
C GLU A 74 12.41 16.88 6.65
N LYS A 75 13.68 16.68 7.03
CA LYS A 75 14.84 16.98 6.18
C LYS A 75 14.84 16.20 4.88
N TRP A 76 14.36 14.96 4.91
CA TRP A 76 14.22 14.14 3.71
C TRP A 76 13.17 14.69 2.75
N LEU A 77 12.00 15.13 3.25
CA LEU A 77 10.98 15.82 2.45
C LEU A 77 11.50 17.13 1.86
N GLU A 78 12.21 17.93 2.67
CA GLU A 78 12.81 19.19 2.24
C GLU A 78 13.80 18.99 1.08
N ARG A 79 14.66 17.97 1.18
CA ARG A 79 15.61 17.63 0.12
C ARG A 79 14.89 17.24 -1.17
N ARG A 80 13.87 16.39 -1.07
CA ARG A 80 13.08 15.97 -2.25
C ARG A 80 12.35 17.14 -2.89
N TYR A 81 11.72 18.00 -2.10
CA TYR A 81 11.04 19.18 -2.61
C TYR A 81 12.01 20.14 -3.32
N ALA A 82 13.20 20.36 -2.76
CA ALA A 82 14.25 21.14 -3.42
C ALA A 82 14.70 20.52 -4.75
N GLU A 83 14.88 19.19 -4.82
CA GLU A 83 15.20 18.48 -6.06
C GLU A 83 14.11 18.69 -7.13
N GLU A 84 12.84 18.59 -6.74
CA GLU A 84 11.72 18.67 -7.69
C GLU A 84 11.43 20.10 -8.18
N ILE A 85 11.63 21.12 -7.35
CA ILE A 85 11.59 22.53 -7.80
C ILE A 85 12.66 22.78 -8.88
N HIS A 86 13.89 22.32 -8.64
CA HIS A 86 15.00 22.56 -9.57
C HIS A 86 14.81 21.85 -10.91
N LYS A 87 14.34 20.60 -10.92
CA LYS A 87 14.15 19.83 -12.15
C LYS A 87 13.03 20.36 -13.03
N ASN A 88 11.91 20.76 -12.42
CA ASN A 88 10.68 21.01 -13.15
C ASN A 88 10.36 22.51 -13.32
N ASN A 89 11.27 23.41 -12.92
CA ASN A 89 11.07 24.87 -12.96
C ASN A 89 9.73 25.29 -12.31
N PHE A 90 9.29 24.58 -11.27
CA PHE A 90 8.04 24.94 -10.60
C PHE A 90 8.17 26.33 -9.99
N LYS A 91 7.13 27.17 -10.14
CA LYS A 91 7.01 28.47 -9.47
C LYS A 91 6.67 28.30 -7.98
N GLY A 92 7.41 27.44 -7.28
CA GLY A 92 7.35 27.31 -5.83
C GLY A 92 8.31 28.30 -5.17
N GLU A 93 7.97 28.78 -3.98
CA GLU A 93 8.94 29.53 -3.18
C GLU A 93 10.15 28.64 -2.86
N VAL A 94 11.33 29.11 -3.24
CA VAL A 94 12.62 28.53 -2.83
C VAL A 94 12.87 28.99 -1.40
N GLY A 95 12.34 28.25 -0.44
CA GLY A 95 12.40 28.62 0.97
C GLY A 95 11.16 28.15 1.73
N GLY A 96 11.37 27.54 2.90
CA GLY A 96 10.33 26.82 3.64
C GLY A 96 10.87 25.52 4.20
N GLY A 97 10.07 24.84 5.03
CA GLY A 97 10.44 23.56 5.62
C GLY A 97 9.24 22.64 5.73
N PHE A 98 9.45 21.34 5.88
CA PHE A 98 8.36 20.43 6.19
C PHE A 98 8.21 20.30 7.70
N SER A 99 6.97 20.08 8.14
CA SER A 99 6.69 19.73 9.53
C SER A 99 5.75 18.54 9.59
N ILE A 100 6.15 17.54 10.35
CA ILE A 100 5.32 16.36 10.63
C ILE A 100 4.33 16.72 11.73
N ILE A 101 3.07 16.37 11.50
CA ILE A 101 1.99 16.49 12.48
C ILE A 101 1.91 15.20 13.31
N GLY A 102 2.13 14.06 12.65
CA GLY A 102 2.24 12.78 13.32
C GLY A 102 2.05 11.59 12.40
N TYR A 103 2.09 10.41 13.01
CA TYR A 103 1.84 9.14 12.36
C TYR A 103 0.63 8.48 12.99
N GLN A 104 -0.24 7.92 12.15
CA GLN A 104 -1.46 7.26 12.57
C GLN A 104 -1.64 5.95 11.82
N TRP A 105 -2.21 4.96 12.51
CA TRP A 105 -2.81 3.82 11.86
C TRP A 105 -4.20 4.20 11.35
N ARG A 106 -4.52 3.73 10.15
CA ARG A 106 -5.82 3.88 9.51
C ARG A 106 -6.36 2.49 9.23
N THR A 107 -7.52 2.17 9.78
CA THR A 107 -8.21 0.93 9.46
C THR A 107 -9.47 1.20 8.66
N LEU A 108 -9.60 0.49 7.55
CA LEU A 108 -10.77 0.50 6.67
C LEU A 108 -11.72 -0.61 7.11
N HIS A 109 -13.00 -0.27 7.24
CA HIS A 109 -14.05 -1.22 7.62
C HIS A 109 -15.18 -1.17 6.61
N PHE A 110 -15.71 -2.34 6.29
CA PHE A 110 -17.05 -2.49 5.74
C PHE A 110 -17.93 -2.85 6.93
N ASN A 111 -19.00 -2.10 7.18
CA ASN A 111 -19.80 -2.19 8.41
C ASN A 111 -19.00 -1.93 9.72
N ASP A 112 -19.63 -2.17 10.88
CA ASP A 112 -19.02 -1.91 12.19
C ASP A 112 -18.20 -3.13 12.70
N GLU A 113 -18.22 -4.26 11.99
CA GLU A 113 -17.56 -5.52 12.38
C GLU A 113 -16.37 -5.88 11.47
N THR A 114 -16.46 -5.63 10.16
CA THR A 114 -15.55 -6.22 9.18
C THR A 114 -14.39 -5.30 8.84
N ARG A 115 -13.19 -5.66 9.33
CA ARG A 115 -11.94 -4.94 9.09
C ARG A 115 -11.25 -5.43 7.84
N GLN A 116 -11.16 -4.57 6.84
CA GLN A 116 -10.69 -4.93 5.51
C GLN A 116 -9.20 -4.62 5.32
N SER A 117 -8.72 -3.51 5.88
CA SER A 117 -7.33 -3.10 5.70
C SER A 117 -6.82 -2.28 6.88
N ALA A 118 -5.53 -2.40 7.17
CA ALA A 118 -4.82 -1.56 8.11
C ALA A 118 -3.57 -0.98 7.44
N VAL A 119 -3.41 0.34 7.51
CA VAL A 119 -2.27 1.04 6.89
C VAL A 119 -1.74 2.10 7.84
N LYS A 120 -0.47 2.42 7.72
CA LYS A 120 0.15 3.51 8.46
C LYS A 120 0.26 4.74 7.59
N VAL A 121 -0.03 5.91 8.15
CA VAL A 121 -0.05 7.19 7.44
C VAL A 121 0.76 8.22 8.20
N MET A 122 1.61 8.95 7.48
CA MET A 122 2.23 10.19 7.93
C MET A 122 1.35 11.36 7.52
N ALA A 123 1.10 12.30 8.44
CA ALA A 123 0.53 13.60 8.13
C ALA A 123 1.60 14.68 8.29
N ALA A 124 1.73 15.55 7.30
CA ALA A 124 2.66 16.66 7.33
C ALA A 124 2.13 17.85 6.54
N TYR A 125 2.75 19.01 6.73
CA TYR A 125 2.44 20.22 5.98
C TYR A 125 3.73 20.95 5.58
N HIS A 126 3.65 21.74 4.51
CA HIS A 126 4.75 22.58 4.06
C HIS A 126 4.63 23.96 4.72
N ARG A 127 5.67 24.38 5.45
CA ARG A 127 5.82 25.72 6.02
C ARG A 127 6.33 26.66 4.94
N GLN A 128 5.53 27.65 4.58
CA GLN A 128 5.95 28.70 3.65
C GLN A 128 6.78 29.75 4.40
N GLN A 129 7.90 30.16 3.82
CA GLN A 129 8.76 31.17 4.45
C GLN A 129 8.10 32.55 4.48
N SER A 130 7.29 32.87 3.47
CA SER A 130 6.54 34.13 3.39
C SER A 130 5.38 34.23 4.39
N GLN A 131 4.87 33.10 4.89
CA GLN A 131 3.76 33.04 5.87
C GLN A 131 4.00 31.96 6.95
N PRO A 132 4.92 32.18 7.91
CA PRO A 132 5.30 31.17 8.90
C PRO A 132 4.16 30.72 9.82
N SER A 133 3.14 31.57 10.00
CA SER A 133 1.97 31.35 10.85
C SER A 133 0.75 30.80 10.11
N ALA A 134 0.80 30.71 8.77
CA ALA A 134 -0.23 30.01 8.00
C ALA A 134 0.14 28.51 7.92
N ALA A 135 -0.67 27.65 8.52
CA ALA A 135 -0.54 26.22 8.28
C ALA A 135 -0.81 25.96 6.80
N GLY A 136 0.22 25.51 6.06
CA GLY A 136 0.05 25.08 4.68
C GLY A 136 -0.89 23.89 4.56
N SER A 137 -1.22 23.49 3.33
CA SER A 137 -2.06 22.31 3.09
C SER A 137 -1.45 21.06 3.74
N ILE A 138 -2.28 20.34 4.50
CA ILE A 138 -1.91 19.04 5.07
C ILE A 138 -1.94 18.01 3.94
N PHE A 139 -0.89 17.21 3.86
CA PHE A 139 -0.82 16.07 2.96
C PHE A 139 -0.62 14.79 3.78
N LEU A 140 -1.20 13.71 3.26
CA LEU A 140 -1.12 12.38 3.85
C LEU A 140 -0.26 11.50 2.96
N MET A 141 0.64 10.73 3.57
CA MET A 141 1.47 9.75 2.89
C MET A 141 1.38 8.42 3.60
N GLN A 142 0.74 7.45 2.94
CA GLN A 142 0.78 6.06 3.38
C GLN A 142 2.24 5.57 3.46
N GLN A 143 2.58 4.85 4.52
CA GLN A 143 3.92 4.32 4.74
C GLN A 143 4.05 2.95 4.06
N PRO A 144 4.71 2.88 2.88
CA PRO A 144 4.66 1.72 2.00
C PRO A 144 5.38 0.49 2.55
N HIS A 145 6.20 0.66 3.58
CA HIS A 145 6.98 -0.43 4.19
C HIS A 145 6.18 -1.18 5.26
N CYS A 146 5.01 -0.67 5.66
CA CYS A 146 4.17 -1.25 6.70
C CYS A 146 3.08 -2.16 6.11
N LEU A 147 3.31 -3.47 6.13
CA LEU A 147 2.26 -4.47 5.90
C LEU A 147 1.76 -4.99 7.25
N ALA A 148 0.80 -4.30 7.86
CA ALA A 148 0.33 -4.62 9.22
C ALA A 148 -0.48 -5.91 9.31
N VAL A 149 -1.32 -6.19 8.31
CA VAL A 149 -2.18 -7.37 8.32
C VAL A 149 -1.35 -8.60 7.90
N PRO A 150 -1.24 -9.66 8.75
CA PRO A 150 -0.28 -10.74 8.51
C PRO A 150 -0.43 -11.48 7.19
N TYR A 151 -1.66 -11.67 6.70
CA TYR A 151 -1.90 -12.39 5.45
C TYR A 151 -1.22 -11.71 4.26
N LEU A 152 -1.08 -10.37 4.26
CA LEU A 152 -0.40 -9.63 3.21
C LEU A 152 1.07 -10.02 3.09
N LYS A 153 1.76 -10.20 4.22
CA LYS A 153 3.16 -10.67 4.22
C LYS A 153 3.27 -12.08 3.65
N SER A 154 2.31 -12.95 3.98
CA SER A 154 2.24 -14.31 3.41
C SER A 154 1.98 -14.30 1.91
N MET A 155 1.02 -13.49 1.44
CA MET A 155 0.72 -13.37 0.00
C MET A 155 1.96 -12.89 -0.76
N VAL A 156 2.58 -11.78 -0.34
CA VAL A 156 3.79 -11.26 -0.97
C VAL A 156 4.90 -12.32 -0.97
N SER A 157 5.11 -13.00 0.14
CA SER A 157 6.14 -14.05 0.23
C SER A 157 5.89 -15.20 -0.75
N ALA A 158 4.63 -15.67 -0.83
CA ALA A 158 4.24 -16.74 -1.74
C ALA A 158 4.36 -16.31 -3.21
N GLY A 159 3.90 -15.10 -3.56
CA GLY A 159 4.01 -14.55 -4.92
C GLY A 159 5.47 -14.41 -5.36
N LEU A 160 6.32 -13.81 -4.51
CA LEU A 160 7.75 -13.64 -4.81
C LEU A 160 8.51 -14.96 -4.88
N ALA A 161 8.18 -15.95 -4.04
CA ALA A 161 8.77 -17.27 -4.12
C ALA A 161 8.36 -18.00 -5.41
N THR A 162 7.10 -17.84 -5.84
CA THR A 162 6.58 -18.43 -7.07
C THR A 162 7.29 -17.85 -8.29
N ILE A 163 7.34 -16.52 -8.42
CA ILE A 163 7.99 -15.88 -9.59
C ILE A 163 9.49 -16.21 -9.67
N ALA A 164 10.17 -16.28 -8.51
CA ALA A 164 11.57 -16.69 -8.44
C ALA A 164 11.79 -18.15 -8.85
N SER A 165 10.80 -19.02 -8.64
CA SER A 165 10.85 -20.43 -9.05
C SER A 165 10.57 -20.64 -10.55
N CYS A 166 10.01 -19.64 -11.23
CA CYS A 166 9.70 -19.69 -12.66
C CYS A 166 10.85 -19.19 -13.56
N ASN A 167 12.09 -19.12 -13.06
CA ASN A 167 13.26 -18.56 -13.76
C ASN A 167 13.07 -17.10 -14.24
N ASN A 168 12.14 -16.36 -13.65
CA ASN A 168 12.00 -14.93 -13.93
C ASN A 168 13.12 -14.17 -13.19
N ASP A 169 13.75 -13.22 -13.87
CA ASP A 169 14.77 -12.35 -13.26
C ASP A 169 14.12 -11.29 -12.36
N LEU A 170 13.75 -11.74 -11.16
CA LEU A 170 13.20 -10.88 -10.11
C LEU A 170 14.23 -9.83 -9.64
N VAL A 171 15.53 -10.13 -9.72
CA VAL A 171 16.60 -9.23 -9.26
C VAL A 171 16.64 -8.00 -10.15
N ASP A 172 16.64 -8.18 -11.46
CA ASP A 172 16.60 -7.06 -12.40
C ASP A 172 15.29 -6.26 -12.31
N ALA A 173 14.17 -6.91 -11.98
CA ALA A 173 12.91 -6.22 -11.70
C ALA A 173 12.98 -5.35 -10.42
N ILE A 174 13.60 -5.85 -9.35
CA ILE A 174 13.79 -5.12 -8.09
C ILE A 174 14.56 -3.82 -8.33
N TYR A 175 15.61 -3.88 -9.14
CA TYR A 175 16.45 -2.73 -9.49
C TYR A 175 15.91 -1.91 -10.68
N GLY A 176 14.71 -2.22 -11.19
CA GLY A 176 14.06 -1.45 -12.26
C GLY A 176 14.71 -1.60 -13.64
N LYS A 177 15.58 -2.59 -13.83
CA LYS A 177 16.19 -2.90 -15.14
C LYS A 177 15.25 -3.69 -16.05
N LYS A 178 14.30 -4.41 -15.44
CA LYS A 178 13.26 -5.16 -16.14
C LYS A 178 11.89 -4.73 -15.62
N THR A 179 10.94 -4.53 -16.53
CA THR A 179 9.54 -4.32 -16.15
C THR A 179 8.88 -5.65 -15.85
N ILE A 180 8.12 -5.71 -14.75
CA ILE A 180 7.15 -6.77 -14.49
C ILE A 180 5.77 -6.14 -14.30
N ARG A 181 4.72 -6.84 -14.72
CA ARG A 181 3.34 -6.41 -14.55
C ARG A 181 2.67 -7.24 -13.47
N ILE A 182 2.09 -6.56 -12.48
CA ILE A 182 1.40 -7.18 -11.36
C ILE A 182 -0.06 -6.72 -11.38
N LEU A 183 -1.00 -7.66 -11.25
CA LEU A 183 -2.41 -7.35 -11.05
C LEU A 183 -2.77 -7.58 -9.58
N CYS A 184 -3.36 -6.58 -8.93
CA CYS A 184 -4.00 -6.70 -7.62
C CYS A 184 -5.51 -6.56 -7.78
N ILE A 185 -6.27 -7.62 -7.48
CA ILE A 185 -7.73 -7.59 -7.43
C ILE A 185 -8.14 -7.36 -5.98
N GLY A 186 -8.89 -6.28 -5.72
CA GLY A 186 -9.18 -5.78 -4.38
C GLY A 186 -8.12 -4.75 -3.96
N HIS A 187 -8.55 -3.50 -3.78
CA HIS A 187 -7.65 -2.41 -3.41
C HIS A 187 -7.58 -2.25 -1.90
N GLY A 188 -8.75 -2.30 -1.24
CA GLY A 188 -8.86 -2.01 0.20
C GLY A 188 -8.21 -0.66 0.54
N GLY A 189 -7.23 -0.67 1.45
CA GLY A 189 -6.44 0.52 1.81
C GLY A 189 -5.21 0.77 0.94
N GLY A 190 -4.92 -0.08 -0.06
CA GLY A 190 -3.81 0.08 -0.99
C GLY A 190 -2.43 -0.33 -0.49
N SER A 191 -2.31 -0.99 0.67
CA SER A 191 -1.01 -1.36 1.26
C SER A 191 -0.23 -2.35 0.40
N LEU A 192 -0.89 -3.39 -0.12
CA LEU A 192 -0.27 -4.39 -0.99
C LEU A 192 0.29 -3.79 -2.29
N PRO A 193 -0.51 -3.13 -3.15
CA PRO A 193 0.01 -2.61 -4.40
C PRO A 193 1.08 -1.53 -4.17
N LEU A 194 0.92 -0.68 -3.15
CA LEU A 194 1.92 0.32 -2.82
C LEU A 194 3.25 -0.30 -2.34
N PHE A 195 3.19 -1.35 -1.51
CA PHE A 195 4.37 -2.10 -1.09
C PHE A 195 5.10 -2.70 -2.28
N LEU A 196 4.38 -3.37 -3.18
CA LEU A 196 4.94 -4.02 -4.38
C LEU A 196 5.64 -2.99 -5.29
N ALA A 197 4.96 -1.89 -5.62
CA ALA A 197 5.54 -0.83 -6.42
C ALA A 197 6.76 -0.20 -5.72
N THR A 198 6.77 -0.09 -4.39
CA THR A 198 7.90 0.49 -3.65
C THR A 198 9.12 -0.44 -3.60
N LYS A 199 8.90 -1.75 -3.39
CA LYS A 199 9.98 -2.73 -3.24
C LYS A 199 10.54 -3.25 -4.56
N ILE A 200 9.75 -3.18 -5.63
CA ILE A 200 10.12 -3.62 -6.96
C ILE A 200 10.05 -2.42 -7.89
N GLN A 201 11.20 -1.79 -8.17
CA GLN A 201 11.24 -0.54 -8.93
C GLN A 201 10.73 -0.70 -10.37
N GLY A 202 10.89 -1.89 -10.95
CA GLY A 202 10.39 -2.25 -12.27
C GLY A 202 8.93 -2.70 -12.30
N ALA A 203 8.23 -2.78 -11.15
CA ALA A 203 6.83 -3.19 -11.14
C ALA A 203 5.92 -2.08 -11.65
N VAL A 204 5.07 -2.41 -12.62
CA VAL A 204 3.84 -1.68 -12.95
C VAL A 204 2.69 -2.47 -12.34
N VAL A 205 1.90 -1.83 -11.49
CA VAL A 205 0.85 -2.49 -10.71
C VAL A 205 -0.51 -1.96 -11.15
N ASP A 206 -1.26 -2.82 -11.83
CA ASP A 206 -2.68 -2.60 -12.10
C ASP A 206 -3.48 -3.06 -10.87
N ILE A 207 -4.42 -2.24 -10.43
CA ILE A 207 -5.21 -2.45 -9.22
C ILE A 207 -6.68 -2.31 -9.62
N VAL A 208 -7.51 -3.27 -9.24
CA VAL A 208 -8.94 -3.25 -9.55
C VAL A 208 -9.75 -3.20 -8.27
N GLU A 209 -10.61 -2.21 -8.17
CA GLU A 209 -11.54 -2.01 -7.05
C GLU A 209 -12.94 -1.75 -7.61
N ILE A 210 -13.94 -2.45 -7.07
CA ILE A 210 -15.32 -2.34 -7.53
C ILE A 210 -16.04 -1.13 -6.92
N ASP A 211 -15.61 -0.72 -5.72
CA ASP A 211 -16.27 0.31 -4.94
C ASP A 211 -15.51 1.66 -4.98
N PRO A 212 -16.06 2.70 -5.64
CA PRO A 212 -15.42 4.01 -5.69
C PRO A 212 -15.27 4.67 -4.32
N LEU A 213 -16.06 4.29 -3.31
CA LEU A 213 -15.88 4.80 -1.95
C LEU A 213 -14.65 4.22 -1.26
N VAL A 214 -14.28 2.98 -1.57
CA VAL A 214 -13.03 2.37 -1.10
C VAL A 214 -11.84 3.11 -1.71
N ILE A 215 -11.89 3.38 -3.02
CA ILE A 215 -10.91 4.24 -3.70
C ILE A 215 -10.84 5.62 -3.02
N SER A 216 -11.97 6.29 -2.82
CA SER A 216 -12.01 7.61 -2.17
C SER A 216 -11.48 7.58 -0.74
N ALA A 217 -11.80 6.55 0.05
CA ALA A 217 -11.34 6.39 1.42
C ALA A 217 -9.81 6.21 1.47
N SER A 218 -9.29 5.35 0.58
CA SER A 218 -7.85 5.07 0.48
C SER A 218 -7.03 6.33 0.19
N ILE A 219 -7.52 7.19 -0.72
CA ILE A 219 -6.84 8.42 -1.12
C ILE A 219 -6.98 9.48 -0.02
N ARG A 220 -8.21 9.77 0.40
CA ARG A 220 -8.48 10.94 1.27
C ARG A 220 -8.12 10.72 2.73
N ALA A 221 -8.27 9.50 3.25
CA ALA A 221 -8.09 9.20 4.67
C ALA A 221 -6.86 8.33 4.93
N MET A 222 -6.46 7.51 3.96
CA MET A 222 -5.38 6.53 4.11
C MET A 222 -4.09 6.92 3.35
N GLY A 223 -4.08 8.06 2.65
CA GLY A 223 -2.89 8.62 2.03
C GLY A 223 -2.37 7.83 0.84
N PHE A 224 -3.21 7.08 0.14
CA PHE A 224 -2.85 6.42 -1.12
C PHE A 224 -2.67 7.46 -2.25
N PRO A 225 -1.74 7.27 -3.21
CA PRO A 225 -1.45 8.29 -4.22
C PRO A 225 -2.65 8.56 -5.14
N SER A 226 -3.14 9.80 -5.19
CA SER A 226 -4.32 10.15 -5.99
C SER A 226 -4.10 10.06 -7.51
N PHE A 227 -2.86 10.29 -7.98
CA PHE A 227 -2.49 10.19 -9.40
C PHE A 227 -2.59 8.76 -9.98
N SER A 228 -2.69 7.75 -9.11
CA SER A 228 -2.83 6.36 -9.53
C SER A 228 -4.16 6.07 -10.24
N VAL A 229 -5.20 6.88 -10.02
CA VAL A 229 -6.56 6.60 -10.52
C VAL A 229 -6.63 6.71 -12.05
N MET A 230 -7.25 5.72 -12.66
CA MET A 230 -7.43 5.56 -14.10
C MET A 230 -8.91 5.72 -14.47
N ASN A 231 -9.20 6.52 -15.50
CA ASN A 231 -10.52 6.58 -16.12
C ASN A 231 -10.74 5.42 -17.10
N SER A 232 -9.67 5.02 -17.78
CA SER A 232 -9.62 3.91 -18.72
C SER A 232 -8.16 3.45 -18.89
N PRO A 233 -7.90 2.28 -19.51
CA PRO A 233 -6.53 1.84 -19.78
C PRO A 233 -5.72 2.91 -20.53
N GLY A 234 -4.59 3.32 -19.94
CA GLY A 234 -3.72 4.37 -20.50
C GLY A 234 -4.19 5.81 -20.26
N GLN A 235 -5.35 6.03 -19.64
CA GLN A 235 -5.88 7.35 -19.35
C GLN A 235 -6.06 7.56 -17.85
N ARG A 236 -5.20 8.38 -17.24
CA ARG A 236 -5.30 8.80 -15.85
C ARG A 236 -6.46 9.76 -15.64
N ALA A 237 -7.07 9.72 -14.45
CA ALA A 237 -8.08 10.69 -14.02
C ALA A 237 -7.50 12.10 -13.91
N LEU A 238 -6.26 12.21 -13.46
CA LEU A 238 -5.48 13.44 -13.44
C LEU A 238 -4.53 13.46 -14.64
N SER A 239 -4.49 14.57 -15.38
CA SER A 239 -3.63 14.71 -16.57
C SER A 239 -2.14 14.84 -16.25
N LYS A 240 -1.81 15.28 -15.04
CA LYS A 240 -0.45 15.40 -14.52
C LYS A 240 -0.44 15.23 -13.00
N PRO A 241 0.66 14.72 -12.40
CA PRO A 241 0.75 14.60 -10.96
C PRO A 241 0.82 15.99 -10.32
N ASN A 242 0.36 16.10 -9.07
CA ASN A 242 0.63 17.29 -8.27
C ASN A 242 2.14 17.32 -7.96
N PRO A 243 2.82 18.47 -7.97
CA PRO A 243 4.22 18.56 -7.55
C PRO A 243 4.51 17.88 -6.21
N ILE A 244 3.56 17.90 -5.27
CA ILE A 244 3.70 17.22 -3.98
C ILE A 244 3.73 15.69 -4.12
N ASP A 245 3.05 15.12 -5.13
CA ASP A 245 3.07 13.67 -5.37
C ASP A 245 4.50 13.19 -5.71
N GLU A 246 5.27 13.97 -6.47
CA GLU A 246 6.67 13.63 -6.74
C GLU A 246 7.55 13.66 -5.49
N VAL A 247 7.28 14.61 -4.59
CA VAL A 247 7.99 14.69 -3.31
C VAL A 247 7.70 13.48 -2.44
N LEU A 248 6.43 13.10 -2.33
CA LEU A 248 6.01 11.96 -1.50
C LEU A 248 6.44 10.63 -2.13
N TRP A 249 6.21 10.46 -3.43
CA TRP A 249 6.22 9.14 -4.07
C TRP A 249 7.38 8.93 -5.04
N LYS A 250 8.04 9.98 -5.53
CA LYS A 250 9.21 9.90 -6.44
C LYS A 250 9.00 8.87 -7.57
N GLY A 251 8.02 9.12 -8.43
CA GLY A 251 7.62 8.21 -9.51
C GLY A 251 6.87 6.92 -9.13
N ILE A 252 6.75 6.54 -7.84
CA ILE A 252 5.98 5.33 -7.45
C ILE A 252 4.51 5.46 -7.87
N HIS A 253 3.90 6.62 -7.63
CA HIS A 253 2.53 6.96 -8.01
C HIS A 253 2.25 6.85 -9.53
N GLU A 254 3.26 6.93 -10.38
CA GLU A 254 3.12 6.76 -11.84
C GLU A 254 3.14 5.30 -12.29
N ARG A 255 3.57 4.38 -11.43
CA ARG A 255 3.58 2.94 -11.70
C ARG A 255 2.39 2.20 -11.10
N LEU A 256 1.52 2.94 -10.40
CA LEU A 256 0.25 2.46 -9.88
C LEU A 256 -0.87 2.88 -10.85
N CYS A 257 -1.73 1.93 -11.19
CA CYS A 257 -2.87 2.11 -12.07
C CYS A 257 -4.12 1.54 -11.40
N LEU A 258 -4.88 2.39 -10.69
CA LEU A 258 -6.08 2.02 -9.94
C LEU A 258 -7.33 2.24 -10.77
N TYR A 259 -8.05 1.16 -11.09
CA TYR A 259 -9.26 1.15 -11.90
C TYR A 259 -10.49 0.91 -11.01
N GLU A 260 -11.51 1.73 -11.19
CA GLU A 260 -12.88 1.42 -10.73
C GLU A 260 -13.50 0.43 -11.72
N ALA A 261 -13.49 -0.86 -11.40
CA ALA A 261 -14.04 -1.89 -12.27
C ALA A 261 -14.42 -3.14 -11.50
N ASP A 262 -15.36 -3.90 -12.06
CA ASP A 262 -15.54 -5.30 -11.70
C ASP A 262 -14.31 -6.11 -12.19
N ALA A 263 -13.80 -6.99 -11.33
CA ALA A 263 -12.56 -7.72 -11.59
C ALA A 263 -12.69 -8.75 -12.72
N GLU A 264 -13.82 -9.44 -12.81
CA GLU A 264 -14.07 -10.42 -13.87
C GLU A 264 -14.14 -9.70 -15.23
N ASN A 265 -14.91 -8.62 -15.29
CA ASN A 265 -15.02 -7.79 -16.48
C ASN A 265 -13.67 -7.17 -16.87
N PHE A 266 -12.87 -6.71 -15.91
CA PHE A 266 -11.53 -6.17 -16.19
C PHE A 266 -10.60 -7.23 -16.80
N VAL A 267 -10.56 -8.43 -16.22
CA VAL A 267 -9.72 -9.54 -16.69
C VAL A 267 -10.15 -10.02 -18.07
N LEU A 268 -11.45 -10.01 -18.37
CA LEU A 268 -11.98 -10.40 -19.69
C LEU A 268 -11.63 -9.40 -20.80
N ASN A 269 -11.47 -8.12 -20.48
CA ASN A 269 -11.28 -7.06 -21.47
C ASN A 269 -9.85 -6.52 -21.54
N THR A 270 -8.97 -6.90 -20.62
CA THR A 270 -7.56 -6.52 -20.66
C THR A 270 -6.80 -7.32 -21.71
N SER A 271 -5.93 -6.66 -22.46
CA SER A 271 -4.96 -7.30 -23.37
C SER A 271 -3.59 -7.52 -22.72
N ASN A 272 -3.43 -7.10 -21.46
CA ASN A 272 -2.16 -7.23 -20.75
C ASN A 272 -1.93 -8.66 -20.26
N THR A 273 -0.70 -9.13 -20.36
CA THR A 273 -0.21 -10.31 -19.63
C THR A 273 0.41 -9.87 -18.31
N TYR A 274 0.16 -10.66 -17.25
CA TYR A 274 0.65 -10.38 -15.90
C TYR A 274 1.66 -11.43 -15.46
N ASP A 275 2.77 -10.99 -14.85
CA ASP A 275 3.77 -11.87 -14.25
C ASP A 275 3.30 -12.44 -12.90
N MET A 276 2.46 -11.69 -12.18
CA MET A 276 1.85 -12.09 -10.91
C MET A 276 0.45 -11.51 -10.78
N ILE A 277 -0.46 -12.28 -10.18
CA ILE A 277 -1.81 -11.86 -9.84
C ILE A 277 -2.04 -12.12 -8.35
N PHE A 278 -2.42 -11.08 -7.61
CA PHE A 278 -2.89 -11.17 -6.24
C PHE A 278 -4.40 -10.98 -6.23
N ILE A 279 -5.11 -11.90 -5.58
CA ILE A 279 -6.56 -11.81 -5.39
C ILE A 279 -6.82 -11.61 -3.90
N ASP A 280 -7.24 -10.41 -3.55
CA ASP A 280 -7.46 -9.92 -2.19
C ASP A 280 -8.79 -9.16 -2.12
N ALA A 281 -9.84 -9.81 -2.64
CA ALA A 281 -11.18 -9.25 -2.74
C ALA A 281 -12.15 -10.08 -1.88
N TYR A 282 -12.72 -9.41 -0.88
CA TYR A 282 -13.75 -9.94 0.00
C TYR A 282 -14.92 -8.95 0.01
N ASP A 283 -16.13 -9.47 0.17
CA ASP A 283 -17.30 -8.62 0.38
C ASP A 283 -17.40 -8.13 1.84
N GLY A 284 -18.47 -7.41 2.15
CA GLY A 284 -18.76 -6.91 3.49
C GLY A 284 -18.99 -7.99 4.56
N ASP A 285 -19.15 -9.26 4.17
CA ASP A 285 -19.33 -10.40 5.07
C ASP A 285 -18.04 -11.24 5.20
N ASP A 286 -16.90 -10.71 4.71
CA ASP A 286 -15.60 -11.41 4.63
C ASP A 286 -15.67 -12.69 3.78
N ILE A 287 -16.64 -12.74 2.86
CA ILE A 287 -16.83 -13.85 1.93
C ILE A 287 -16.11 -13.53 0.63
N PHE A 288 -15.26 -14.46 0.21
CA PHE A 288 -14.69 -14.41 -1.12
C PHE A 288 -15.80 -14.72 -2.14
N PRO A 289 -16.06 -13.84 -3.14
CA PRO A 289 -17.15 -14.05 -4.07
C PRO A 289 -16.97 -15.37 -4.85
N SER A 290 -17.86 -16.32 -4.58
CA SER A 290 -17.89 -17.67 -5.20
C SER A 290 -17.82 -17.71 -6.74
N PRO A 291 -18.31 -16.72 -7.51
CA PRO A 291 -18.17 -16.74 -8.96
C PRO A 291 -16.72 -16.75 -9.44
N ALA A 292 -15.77 -16.10 -8.75
CA ALA A 292 -14.40 -15.96 -9.24
C ALA A 292 -13.55 -17.27 -9.27
N LEU A 293 -14.07 -18.37 -8.71
CA LEU A 293 -13.40 -19.68 -8.62
C LEU A 293 -14.11 -20.79 -9.41
N GLY A 294 -15.16 -20.46 -10.19
CA GLY A 294 -15.92 -21.46 -10.93
C GLY A 294 -15.07 -22.21 -11.97
N PRO A 295 -15.15 -23.56 -12.06
CA PRO A 295 -14.48 -24.31 -13.12
C PRO A 295 -15.07 -23.91 -14.47
N GLY A 296 -14.28 -23.19 -15.28
CA GLY A 296 -14.69 -22.66 -16.58
C GLY A 296 -14.49 -21.15 -16.78
N LEU A 297 -14.03 -20.42 -15.77
CA LEU A 297 -13.83 -18.97 -15.84
C LEU A 297 -12.38 -18.56 -16.16
N PRO A 298 -12.16 -17.37 -16.74
CA PRO A 298 -10.88 -16.95 -17.35
C PRO A 298 -9.69 -16.97 -16.38
N ILE A 299 -9.93 -16.65 -15.10
CA ILE A 299 -8.89 -16.63 -14.05
C ILE A 299 -8.26 -18.02 -13.85
N SER A 300 -9.01 -19.09 -14.07
CA SER A 300 -8.49 -20.46 -14.03
C SER A 300 -7.80 -20.88 -15.34
N GLN A 301 -8.12 -20.24 -16.47
CA GLN A 301 -7.58 -20.60 -17.80
C GLN A 301 -6.27 -19.89 -18.15
N SER A 302 -5.99 -18.71 -17.56
CA SER A 302 -4.72 -17.99 -17.77
C SER A 302 -3.50 -18.67 -17.14
N SER A 303 -3.71 -19.71 -16.33
CA SER A 303 -2.66 -20.55 -15.74
C SER A 303 -2.34 -21.82 -16.54
N GLN A 304 -2.97 -22.03 -17.69
CA GLN A 304 -2.81 -23.23 -18.54
C GLN A 304 -2.21 -22.97 -19.93
N GLN A 305 -1.60 -21.80 -20.18
CA GLN A 305 -0.81 -21.56 -21.41
C GLN A 305 0.66 -21.35 -21.13
#